data_AF-C5MFA2-F1
#
_entry.id   AF-C5MFA2-F1
#
_cell.length_a   1.000
_cell.length_b   1.000
_cell.length_c   1.000
_cell.angle_alpha   90.00
_cell.angle_beta   90.00
_cell.angle_gamma   90.00
#
_symmetry.space_group_name_H-M   'P 1'
#
loop_
_entity.id
_entity.type
_entity.pdbx_description
1 polymer ?
#
loop_
_entity_poly.entity_id
_entity_poly.type
_entity_poly.pdbx_seq_one_letter_code
_entity_poly.pdbx_strand_id
1 'polypeptide(L)'
;MTGSKKGKKRSKLKKEQLLDQAPIDFDKFFLSFVKWKPEVIKCVMSYIRSDCLHIFLDCDALVPFILPYINKHVQIYEHPINITGPLVWKTFQLEYTKMIHLSMSKLKELMDKYKICPNEATIYVEDSVNFTIDRKGNIRKDPENEDEDDYAYRDRVQFYEKLDKWCLYHQEILGKVKNWRLEDKIYQRDGAKFLSKLNSYMNLMSIDVALPQFDNDVDPEAQKEILNCIPNSVSGLSFDMKDELTSFNFLRYSYLRKLECPIFYRDHINLIPPSVESLNIYVYGEAEVTFLDTDKVPPNLKQFTVGTGYGFPNIAILIKQMNKLEWFEYCHDSKITKLESLCLPHSNITSLVFQSCVFNDYSSIRKYKALKRLWILHSNFPRKLFVSVEDFPNLQEFIFSPRSMVYYNPRFCVEPPASENSSTVLDDRLVFPPNLGILQIDGDLTIKTLNLPKKLNALTLGSSRFPKGIRFKLPDSISLLQITGTTVKSMNGFHFPTNLKYLAICGNGLLKSMTNTNLKSLKHLYFVDFRGTTIANQDMPSETNKYKYNSFTAPIEDRGYGY
;
A
#
# COMPACT_ATOMS: atom_id res chain seq x y z
N MET A 1 -37.81 -41.98 20.39
CA MET A 1 -36.80 -41.31 19.54
C MET A 1 -35.93 -40.41 20.41
N THR A 2 -34.88 -40.95 21.00
CA THR A 2 -33.91 -40.22 21.84
C THR A 2 -32.52 -40.73 21.47
N GLY A 3 -31.84 -40.02 20.57
CA GLY A 3 -30.50 -40.38 20.12
C GLY A 3 -29.77 -39.19 19.50
N SER A 4 -28.50 -39.03 19.86
CA SER A 4 -27.52 -38.10 19.27
C SER A 4 -27.42 -36.65 19.81
N LYS A 5 -26.99 -36.51 21.07
CA LYS A 5 -26.31 -35.29 21.58
C LYS A 5 -24.87 -35.53 22.09
N LYS A 6 -24.34 -36.76 22.01
CA LYS A 6 -22.99 -37.10 22.51
C LYS A 6 -21.83 -36.85 21.51
N GLY A 7 -22.12 -36.53 20.24
CA GLY A 7 -21.09 -36.34 19.20
C GLY A 7 -20.35 -34.99 19.23
N LYS A 8 -20.99 -33.89 19.65
CA LYS A 8 -20.40 -32.53 19.58
C LYS A 8 -19.44 -32.18 20.74
N LYS A 9 -19.47 -32.88 21.87
CA LYS A 9 -18.58 -32.61 23.01
C LYS A 9 -17.16 -33.18 22.83
N ARG A 10 -17.00 -34.29 22.08
CA ARG A 10 -15.69 -34.92 21.85
C ARG A 10 -14.79 -34.16 20.86
N SER A 11 -15.35 -33.39 19.91
CA SER A 11 -14.54 -32.59 18.98
C SER A 11 -14.01 -31.29 19.62
N LYS A 12 -14.70 -30.75 20.62
CA LYS A 12 -14.27 -29.55 21.35
C LYS A 12 -13.11 -29.85 22.32
N LEU A 13 -13.19 -30.96 23.05
CA LEU A 13 -12.14 -31.39 24.00
C LEU A 13 -10.78 -31.70 23.31
N LYS A 14 -10.81 -32.25 22.09
CA LYS A 14 -9.57 -32.52 21.32
C LYS A 14 -8.87 -31.26 20.82
N LYS A 15 -9.60 -30.14 20.64
CA LYS A 15 -9.00 -28.86 20.25
C LYS A 15 -8.30 -28.16 21.41
N GLU A 16 -8.80 -28.31 22.62
CA GLU A 16 -8.21 -27.71 23.83
C GLU A 16 -6.96 -28.46 24.31
N GLN A 17 -6.88 -29.79 24.11
CA GLN A 17 -5.68 -30.59 24.45
C GLN A 17 -4.47 -30.37 23.51
N LEU A 18 -4.65 -29.70 22.37
CA LEU A 18 -3.54 -29.36 21.46
C LEU A 18 -2.73 -28.13 21.91
N LEU A 19 -3.20 -27.38 22.92
CA LEU A 19 -2.65 -26.07 23.30
C LEU A 19 -1.66 -26.10 24.47
N ASP A 20 -1.40 -27.28 25.06
CA ASP A 20 -0.36 -27.51 26.07
C ASP A 20 0.82 -28.34 25.53
N GLN A 21 0.99 -28.36 24.20
CA GLN A 21 2.15 -29.02 23.60
C GLN A 21 3.43 -28.29 23.97
N ALA A 22 4.47 -29.07 24.33
CA ALA A 22 5.84 -28.60 24.48
C ALA A 22 6.22 -27.65 23.33
N PRO A 23 7.09 -26.64 23.57
CA PRO A 23 7.49 -25.70 22.54
C PRO A 23 7.89 -26.47 21.28
N ILE A 24 7.26 -26.11 20.15
CA ILE A 24 7.58 -26.71 18.86
C ILE A 24 9.06 -26.43 18.62
N ASP A 25 9.86 -27.49 18.66
CA ASP A 25 11.21 -27.51 18.14
C ASP A 25 11.10 -27.18 16.65
N PHE A 26 11.46 -25.94 16.30
CA PHE A 26 11.29 -25.42 14.95
C PHE A 26 12.10 -26.23 13.95
N ASP A 27 13.31 -26.64 14.31
CA ASP A 27 14.18 -27.40 13.42
C ASP A 27 13.58 -28.78 13.16
N LYS A 28 13.12 -29.46 14.21
CA LYS A 28 12.42 -30.74 14.06
C LYS A 28 11.12 -30.61 13.27
N PHE A 29 10.34 -29.56 13.53
CA PHE A 29 9.12 -29.30 12.77
C PHE A 29 9.45 -29.00 11.31
N PHE A 30 10.42 -28.15 11.03
CA PHE A 30 10.84 -27.75 9.70
C PHE A 30 11.39 -28.95 8.91
N LEU A 31 12.22 -29.79 9.52
CA LEU A 31 12.70 -31.06 8.96
C LEU A 31 11.54 -32.05 8.68
N SER A 32 10.46 -32.00 9.47
CA SER A 32 9.26 -32.79 9.18
C SER A 32 8.44 -32.18 8.05
N PHE A 33 8.34 -30.84 8.01
CA PHE A 33 7.57 -30.06 7.07
C PHE A 33 8.06 -30.26 5.64
N VAL A 34 9.37 -30.26 5.42
CA VAL A 34 9.96 -30.52 4.09
C VAL A 34 9.68 -31.93 3.55
N LYS A 35 9.18 -32.84 4.40
CA LYS A 35 8.76 -34.21 4.02
C LYS A 35 7.25 -34.33 3.83
N TRP A 36 6.49 -33.25 4.01
CA TRP A 36 5.04 -33.27 3.82
C TRP A 36 4.66 -33.38 2.35
N LYS A 37 3.39 -33.69 2.08
CA LYS A 37 2.88 -33.75 0.71
C LYS A 37 3.08 -32.39 0.01
N PRO A 38 3.46 -32.37 -1.28
CA PRO A 38 3.71 -31.14 -2.03
C PRO A 38 2.58 -30.10 -1.94
N GLU A 39 1.32 -30.55 -1.90
CA GLU A 39 0.16 -29.66 -1.82
C GLU A 39 0.12 -28.90 -0.50
N VAL A 40 0.57 -29.54 0.59
CA VAL A 40 0.62 -28.92 1.92
C VAL A 40 1.78 -27.94 1.99
N ILE A 41 2.96 -28.29 1.45
CA ILE A 41 4.11 -27.38 1.37
C ILE A 41 3.74 -26.16 0.54
N LYS A 42 3.14 -26.34 -0.64
CA LYS A 42 2.65 -25.25 -1.49
C LYS A 42 1.64 -24.36 -0.76
N CYS A 43 0.71 -24.96 -0.02
CA CYS A 43 -0.25 -24.23 0.81
C CYS A 43 0.46 -23.37 1.86
N VAL A 44 1.42 -23.93 2.61
CA VAL A 44 2.20 -23.18 3.61
C VAL A 44 3.01 -22.06 2.96
N MET A 45 3.72 -22.32 1.85
CA MET A 45 4.47 -21.30 1.12
C MET A 45 3.58 -20.15 0.64
N SER A 46 2.32 -20.43 0.28
CA SER A 46 1.36 -19.38 -0.12
C SER A 46 0.94 -18.44 1.01
N TYR A 47 1.14 -18.84 2.27
CA TYR A 47 0.92 -17.98 3.44
C TYR A 47 2.16 -17.18 3.86
N ILE A 48 3.33 -17.49 3.31
CA ILE A 48 4.55 -16.72 3.54
C ILE A 48 4.55 -15.54 2.55
N ARG A 49 4.90 -14.33 3.02
CA ARG A 49 5.05 -13.19 2.11
C ARG A 49 6.14 -13.50 1.08
N SER A 50 5.87 -13.19 -0.18
CA SER A 50 6.76 -13.53 -1.28
C SER A 50 8.12 -12.86 -1.16
N ASP A 51 8.20 -11.62 -0.68
CA ASP A 51 9.48 -10.92 -0.43
C ASP A 51 10.42 -11.68 0.53
N CYS A 52 9.89 -12.55 1.38
CA CYS A 52 10.67 -13.36 2.33
C CYS A 52 11.02 -14.77 1.83
N LEU A 53 10.50 -15.20 0.67
CA LEU A 53 10.70 -16.57 0.20
C LEU A 53 12.16 -16.88 -0.15
N HIS A 54 12.95 -15.87 -0.53
CA HIS A 54 14.37 -16.04 -0.89
C HIS A 54 15.24 -16.56 0.27
N ILE A 55 14.83 -16.31 1.52
CA ILE A 55 15.54 -16.77 2.73
C ILE A 55 15.57 -18.31 2.80
N PHE A 56 14.58 -18.97 2.20
CA PHE A 56 14.45 -20.42 2.22
C PHE A 56 15.17 -21.10 1.04
N LEU A 57 15.90 -20.36 0.21
CA LEU A 57 16.61 -20.92 -0.96
C LEU A 57 17.84 -21.76 -0.59
N ASP A 58 18.31 -21.68 0.64
CA ASP A 58 19.35 -22.56 1.19
C ASP A 58 18.79 -23.93 1.61
N CYS A 59 17.47 -24.08 1.63
CA CYS A 59 16.79 -25.36 1.87
C CYS A 59 16.39 -25.99 0.52
N ASP A 60 17.24 -26.86 -0.03
CA ASP A 60 17.03 -27.51 -1.34
C ASP A 60 15.65 -28.17 -1.48
N ALA A 61 15.09 -28.72 -0.39
CA ALA A 61 13.76 -29.33 -0.39
C ALA A 61 12.61 -28.34 -0.64
N LEU A 62 12.80 -27.06 -0.31
CA LEU A 62 11.80 -26.00 -0.53
C LEU A 62 11.97 -25.27 -1.85
N VAL A 63 13.16 -25.34 -2.47
CA VAL A 63 13.47 -24.67 -3.74
C VAL A 63 12.38 -24.91 -4.81
N PRO A 64 11.92 -26.14 -5.10
CA PRO A 64 10.89 -26.37 -6.13
C PRO A 64 9.57 -25.62 -5.91
N PHE A 65 9.26 -25.25 -4.66
CA PHE A 65 8.06 -24.51 -4.30
C PHE A 65 8.25 -22.99 -4.33
N ILE A 66 9.50 -22.52 -4.24
CA ILE A 66 9.88 -21.09 -4.28
C ILE A 66 10.16 -20.64 -5.71
N LEU A 67 10.80 -21.49 -6.52
CA LEU A 67 11.15 -21.19 -7.92
C LEU A 67 9.98 -20.64 -8.75
N PRO A 68 8.72 -21.13 -8.62
CA PRO A 68 7.60 -20.55 -9.36
C PRO A 68 7.35 -19.06 -9.06
N TYR A 69 7.67 -18.59 -7.85
CA TYR A 69 7.54 -17.18 -7.49
C TYR A 69 8.64 -16.34 -8.12
N ILE A 70 9.90 -16.83 -8.07
CA ILE A 70 11.05 -16.18 -8.72
C ILE A 70 10.84 -16.13 -10.23
N ASN A 71 10.45 -17.26 -10.83
CA ASN A 71 10.20 -17.37 -12.27
C ASN A 71 9.06 -16.45 -12.72
N LYS A 72 8.12 -16.11 -11.83
CA LYS A 72 7.03 -15.19 -12.16
C LYS A 72 7.52 -13.74 -12.17
N HIS A 73 8.00 -13.24 -11.03
CA HIS A 73 8.36 -11.83 -10.88
C HIS A 73 9.30 -11.61 -9.69
N VAL A 74 10.40 -10.90 -9.92
CA VAL A 74 11.35 -10.43 -8.89
C VAL A 74 11.43 -8.91 -8.87
N GLN A 75 11.83 -8.34 -7.73
CA GLN A 75 12.25 -6.94 -7.62
C GLN A 75 13.75 -6.91 -7.35
N ILE A 76 14.47 -6.11 -8.11
CA ILE A 76 15.91 -5.92 -7.98
C ILE A 76 16.15 -4.79 -6.99
N TYR A 77 16.89 -5.10 -5.95
CA TYR A 77 17.28 -4.16 -4.91
C TYR A 77 18.71 -4.49 -4.48
N GLU A 78 19.65 -3.57 -4.66
CA GLU A 78 21.07 -3.83 -4.36
C GLU A 78 21.39 -3.84 -2.85
N HIS A 79 20.50 -3.28 -2.04
CA HIS A 79 20.55 -3.33 -0.59
C HIS A 79 19.44 -4.20 -0.01
N PRO A 80 19.28 -5.48 -0.41
CA PRO A 80 18.24 -6.29 0.18
C PRO A 80 18.49 -6.29 1.68
N ILE A 81 17.47 -5.91 2.45
CA ILE A 81 17.56 -5.85 3.91
C ILE A 81 18.11 -7.21 4.34
N ASN A 82 19.34 -7.24 4.86
CA ASN A 82 19.93 -8.49 5.30
C ASN A 82 19.12 -8.97 6.49
N ILE A 83 18.25 -9.95 6.26
CA ILE A 83 17.40 -10.54 7.28
C ILE A 83 18.29 -11.43 8.14
N THR A 84 19.04 -10.80 9.04
CA THR A 84 19.89 -11.47 10.03
C THR A 84 19.05 -11.69 11.28
N GLY A 85 18.68 -12.95 11.53
CA GLY A 85 17.83 -13.35 12.65
C GLY A 85 16.52 -14.02 12.23
N PRO A 86 15.74 -14.54 13.20
CA PRO A 86 14.46 -15.19 12.91
C PRO A 86 13.52 -14.19 12.24
N LEU A 87 13.32 -14.34 10.92
CA LEU A 87 12.44 -13.52 10.05
C LEU A 87 12.21 -12.11 10.62
N VAL A 88 13.12 -11.16 10.38
CA VAL A 88 13.01 -9.79 10.92
C VAL A 88 11.70 -9.15 10.44
N TRP A 89 10.66 -9.26 11.25
CA TRP A 89 9.30 -9.08 10.75
C TRP A 89 8.96 -7.61 10.42
N LYS A 90 9.83 -6.62 10.70
CA LYS A 90 9.62 -5.20 10.32
C LYS A 90 9.36 -5.06 8.81
N THR A 91 9.96 -5.90 7.98
CA THR A 91 9.67 -5.98 6.54
C THR A 91 8.21 -6.33 6.23
N PHE A 92 7.52 -7.04 7.14
CA PHE A 92 6.12 -7.48 7.00
C PHE A 92 5.08 -6.38 7.24
N GLN A 93 5.48 -5.18 7.68
CA GLN A 93 4.59 -4.02 7.78
C GLN A 93 4.46 -3.23 6.47
N LEU A 94 5.41 -3.41 5.54
CA LEU A 94 5.34 -2.79 4.23
C LEU A 94 4.40 -3.65 3.38
N GLU A 95 3.15 -3.21 3.24
CA GLU A 95 2.12 -3.85 2.40
C GLU A 95 2.47 -3.83 0.89
N TYR A 96 3.59 -3.22 0.52
CA TYR A 96 3.79 -2.73 -0.83
C TYR A 96 4.32 -3.77 -1.83
N THR A 97 4.97 -4.85 -1.40
CA THR A 97 5.61 -5.75 -2.38
C THR A 97 5.17 -7.20 -2.23
N LYS A 98 4.55 -7.72 -3.29
CA LYS A 98 4.26 -9.15 -3.49
C LYS A 98 5.37 -9.84 -4.29
N MET A 99 6.57 -9.25 -4.33
CA MET A 99 7.68 -9.67 -5.18
C MET A 99 8.85 -10.15 -4.32
N ILE A 100 9.62 -11.13 -4.82
CA ILE A 100 10.87 -11.55 -4.17
C ILE A 100 11.93 -10.48 -4.43
N HIS A 101 12.57 -9.95 -3.38
CA HIS A 101 13.65 -8.98 -3.51
C HIS A 101 14.99 -9.71 -3.67
N LEU A 102 15.77 -9.35 -4.69
CA LEU A 102 17.10 -9.91 -4.97
C LEU A 102 18.05 -8.81 -5.42
N SER A 103 19.35 -8.92 -5.18
CA SER A 103 20.34 -8.13 -5.91
C SER A 103 20.57 -8.73 -7.30
N MET A 104 21.16 -7.97 -8.23
CA MET A 104 21.51 -8.48 -9.56
C MET A 104 22.46 -9.69 -9.46
N SER A 105 23.42 -9.64 -8.54
CA SER A 105 24.37 -10.73 -8.31
C SER A 105 23.68 -12.00 -7.81
N LYS A 106 22.73 -11.86 -6.86
CA LYS A 106 21.98 -13.01 -6.35
C LYS A 106 21.04 -13.58 -7.41
N LEU A 107 20.39 -12.73 -8.21
CA LEU A 107 19.59 -13.20 -9.34
C LEU A 107 20.44 -14.03 -10.31
N LYS A 108 21.65 -13.57 -10.66
CA LYS A 108 22.59 -14.32 -11.51
C LYS A 108 22.89 -15.71 -10.96
N GLU A 109 23.27 -15.76 -9.68
CA GLU A 109 23.57 -17.02 -8.98
C GLU A 109 22.39 -18.00 -9.07
N LEU A 110 21.16 -17.51 -8.86
CA LEU A 110 19.96 -18.34 -8.92
C LEU A 110 19.63 -18.81 -10.34
N MET A 111 19.80 -17.94 -11.35
CA MET A 111 19.63 -18.30 -12.76
C MET A 111 20.63 -19.39 -13.17
N ASP A 112 21.89 -19.26 -12.74
CA ASP A 112 22.96 -20.20 -13.06
C ASP A 112 22.79 -21.53 -12.32
N LYS A 113 22.46 -21.48 -11.01
CA LYS A 113 22.28 -22.66 -10.15
C LYS A 113 21.04 -23.47 -10.52
N TYR A 114 19.91 -22.81 -10.72
CA TYR A 114 18.62 -23.49 -10.89
C TYR A 114 18.10 -23.50 -12.34
N LYS A 115 18.85 -22.90 -13.28
CA LYS A 115 18.48 -22.81 -14.71
C LYS A 115 17.09 -22.18 -14.93
N ILE A 116 16.77 -21.19 -14.09
CA ILE A 116 15.54 -20.40 -14.16
C ILE A 116 15.82 -19.03 -14.80
N CYS A 117 14.79 -18.38 -15.30
CA CYS A 117 14.85 -16.97 -15.69
C CYS A 117 13.50 -16.32 -15.36
N PRO A 118 13.46 -15.23 -14.56
CA PRO A 118 12.19 -14.57 -14.27
C PRO A 118 11.55 -14.06 -15.56
N ASN A 119 10.22 -14.18 -15.63
CA ASN A 119 9.42 -13.61 -16.72
C ASN A 119 9.35 -12.09 -16.60
N GLU A 120 9.25 -11.57 -15.38
CA GLU A 120 9.20 -10.14 -15.09
C GLU A 120 10.24 -9.77 -14.02
N ALA A 121 10.87 -8.62 -14.16
CA ALA A 121 11.68 -8.01 -13.11
C ALA A 121 11.32 -6.52 -12.97
N THR A 122 11.24 -6.05 -11.74
CA THR A 122 11.16 -4.62 -11.42
C THR A 122 12.50 -4.13 -10.91
N ILE A 123 12.97 -2.95 -11.30
CA ILE A 123 14.27 -2.44 -10.90
C ILE A 123 14.26 -0.91 -10.74
N TYR A 124 15.04 -0.43 -9.77
CA TYR A 124 15.52 0.95 -9.68
C TYR A 124 17.00 0.96 -10.08
N VAL A 125 17.27 1.28 -11.33
CA VAL A 125 18.57 1.24 -12.02
C VAL A 125 19.54 2.23 -11.40
N GLU A 126 19.09 3.43 -11.02
CA GLU A 126 19.95 4.47 -10.47
C GLU A 126 20.64 4.01 -9.18
N ASP A 127 19.87 3.51 -8.20
CA ASP A 127 20.41 2.88 -6.99
C ASP A 127 21.34 1.71 -7.34
N SER A 128 20.98 0.93 -8.36
CA SER A 128 21.75 -0.27 -8.73
C SER A 128 23.12 0.06 -9.34
N VAL A 129 23.17 1.10 -10.17
CA VAL A 129 24.39 1.59 -10.83
C VAL A 129 25.32 2.25 -9.82
N ASN A 130 24.80 3.18 -9.01
CA ASN A 130 25.59 3.93 -8.03
C ASN A 130 26.24 2.98 -7.02
N PHE A 131 25.49 1.99 -6.54
CA PHE A 131 26.00 1.05 -5.55
C PHE A 131 27.10 0.11 -6.05
N THR A 132 26.95 -0.40 -7.28
CA THR A 132 27.88 -1.41 -7.84
C THR A 132 29.30 -0.84 -8.00
N ILE A 133 29.41 0.46 -8.23
CA ILE A 133 30.67 1.10 -8.63
C ILE A 133 31.36 1.81 -7.45
N ASP A 134 30.61 2.40 -6.53
CA ASP A 134 31.20 3.16 -5.41
C ASP A 134 31.89 2.27 -4.36
N ARG A 135 31.59 0.96 -4.32
CA ARG A 135 32.31 0.00 -3.45
C ARG A 135 33.79 -0.18 -3.80
N LYS A 136 34.27 0.33 -4.94
CA LYS A 136 35.65 0.11 -5.39
C LYS A 136 36.64 1.25 -5.07
N GLY A 137 36.24 2.35 -4.45
CA GLY A 137 37.23 3.31 -3.96
C GLY A 137 36.66 4.66 -3.54
N ASN A 138 36.92 5.00 -2.27
CA ASN A 138 36.88 6.35 -1.68
C ASN A 138 36.99 7.50 -2.69
N ILE A 139 36.09 8.48 -2.60
CA ILE A 139 36.41 9.86 -2.16
C ILE A 139 35.07 10.47 -1.70
N ARG A 140 34.85 10.63 -0.38
CA ARG A 140 33.94 11.67 0.10
C ARG A 140 34.66 13.00 -0.11
N LYS A 141 34.27 13.76 -1.14
CA LYS A 141 34.74 15.15 -1.29
C LYS A 141 33.97 16.02 -0.30
N ASP A 142 34.69 16.98 0.26
CA ASP A 142 34.19 17.95 1.23
C ASP A 142 33.11 18.83 0.56
N PRO A 143 31.84 18.82 1.01
CA PRO A 143 30.74 19.51 0.33
C PRO A 143 30.78 21.04 0.48
N GLU A 144 31.75 21.62 1.19
CA GLU A 144 31.68 23.03 1.60
C GLU A 144 32.04 24.06 0.51
N ASN A 145 32.42 23.69 -0.72
CA ASN A 145 32.94 24.66 -1.70
C ASN A 145 32.59 24.45 -3.20
N GLU A 146 31.73 23.50 -3.57
CA GLU A 146 31.30 23.36 -4.98
C GLU A 146 29.87 23.91 -5.13
N ASP A 147 29.64 24.75 -6.16
CA ASP A 147 28.30 25.17 -6.58
C ASP A 147 27.43 23.91 -6.74
N GLU A 148 26.28 23.85 -6.08
CA GLU A 148 25.39 22.67 -6.08
C GLU A 148 25.06 22.20 -7.51
N ASP A 149 24.97 23.14 -8.46
CA ASP A 149 24.71 22.88 -9.87
C ASP A 149 25.87 22.15 -10.58
N ASP A 150 27.13 22.50 -10.30
CA ASP A 150 28.29 21.82 -10.90
C ASP A 150 28.48 20.42 -10.32
N TYR A 151 28.16 20.23 -9.03
CA TYR A 151 28.16 18.92 -8.40
C TYR A 151 27.10 17.99 -9.03
N ALA A 152 25.86 18.45 -9.14
CA ALA A 152 24.78 17.68 -9.75
C ALA A 152 25.07 17.32 -11.21
N TYR A 153 25.67 18.24 -11.98
CA TYR A 153 26.07 17.97 -13.35
C TYR A 153 27.18 16.92 -13.46
N ARG A 154 28.26 17.04 -12.67
CA ARG A 154 29.36 16.07 -12.66
C ARG A 154 28.90 14.68 -12.25
N ASP A 155 28.02 14.59 -11.25
CA ASP A 155 27.47 13.32 -10.78
C ASP A 155 26.68 12.61 -11.90
N ARG A 156 25.90 13.36 -12.68
CA ARG A 156 25.19 12.81 -13.85
C ARG A 156 26.10 12.32 -14.96
N VAL A 157 27.16 13.06 -15.31
CA VAL A 157 28.11 12.60 -16.34
C VAL A 157 28.76 11.29 -15.90
N GLN A 158 29.18 11.21 -14.63
CA GLN A 158 29.73 9.98 -14.06
C GLN A 158 28.69 8.86 -14.05
N PHE A 159 27.43 9.15 -13.73
CA PHE A 159 26.35 8.18 -13.75
C PHE A 159 26.21 7.50 -15.12
N TYR A 160 26.29 8.23 -16.24
CA TYR A 160 26.19 7.61 -17.57
C TYR A 160 27.36 6.70 -17.91
N GLU A 161 28.59 7.09 -17.55
CA GLU A 161 29.75 6.21 -17.71
C GLU A 161 29.64 4.95 -16.85
N LYS A 162 29.10 5.12 -15.63
CA LYS A 162 28.81 4.04 -14.69
C LYS A 162 27.71 3.10 -15.24
N LEU A 163 26.64 3.65 -15.80
CA LEU A 163 25.52 2.94 -16.40
C LEU A 163 25.99 2.05 -17.56
N ASP A 164 26.84 2.58 -18.43
CA ASP A 164 27.39 1.82 -19.56
C ASP A 164 28.16 0.59 -19.10
N LYS A 165 29.03 0.76 -18.10
CA LYS A 165 29.79 -0.34 -17.50
C LYS A 165 28.87 -1.33 -16.80
N TRP A 166 27.84 -0.86 -16.10
CA TRP A 166 26.87 -1.69 -15.41
C TRP A 166 26.03 -2.53 -16.38
N CYS A 167 25.51 -1.93 -17.45
CA CYS A 167 24.76 -2.63 -18.50
C CYS A 167 25.60 -3.72 -19.17
N LEU A 168 26.87 -3.44 -19.49
CA LEU A 168 27.78 -4.43 -20.05
C LEU A 168 28.07 -5.56 -19.06
N TYR A 169 28.30 -5.21 -17.79
CA TYR A 169 28.58 -6.20 -16.73
C TYR A 169 27.38 -7.13 -16.49
N HIS A 170 26.15 -6.65 -16.62
CA HIS A 170 24.92 -7.40 -16.41
C HIS A 170 24.18 -7.83 -17.68
N GLN A 171 24.76 -7.65 -18.87
CA GLN A 171 24.10 -7.86 -20.17
C GLN A 171 23.44 -9.24 -20.29
N GLU A 172 24.06 -10.28 -19.75
CA GLU A 172 23.51 -11.63 -19.77
C GLU A 172 22.15 -11.73 -19.07
N ILE A 173 21.98 -11.07 -17.92
CA ILE A 173 20.74 -11.09 -17.14
C ILE A 173 19.72 -10.18 -17.82
N LEU A 174 20.14 -8.96 -18.18
CA LEU A 174 19.29 -7.94 -18.79
C LEU A 174 18.61 -8.46 -20.06
N GLY A 175 19.35 -9.15 -20.92
CA GLY A 175 18.83 -9.71 -22.17
C GLY A 175 18.03 -11.01 -22.03
N LYS A 176 18.13 -11.72 -20.89
CA LYS A 176 17.38 -12.98 -20.66
C LYS A 176 16.01 -12.75 -20.04
N VAL A 177 15.89 -11.78 -19.12
CA VAL A 177 14.61 -11.47 -18.49
C VAL A 177 13.64 -10.92 -19.53
N LYS A 178 12.48 -11.55 -19.63
CA LYS A 178 11.54 -11.29 -20.73
C LYS A 178 10.95 -9.88 -20.66
N ASN A 179 10.63 -9.38 -19.47
CA ASN A 179 9.92 -8.11 -19.29
C ASN A 179 10.53 -7.33 -18.12
N TRP A 180 10.93 -6.09 -18.36
CA TRP A 180 11.45 -5.20 -17.32
C TRP A 180 10.45 -4.09 -16.98
N ARG A 181 10.29 -3.81 -15.69
CA ARG A 181 9.54 -2.67 -15.14
C ARG A 181 10.55 -1.73 -14.48
N LEU A 182 10.62 -0.51 -14.99
CA LEU A 182 11.50 0.51 -14.46
C LEU A 182 10.74 1.32 -13.40
N GLU A 183 11.26 1.41 -12.18
CA GLU A 183 10.74 2.27 -11.11
C GLU A 183 11.50 3.61 -11.03
N ASP A 184 12.61 3.75 -11.76
CA ASP A 184 13.34 5.02 -11.86
C ASP A 184 12.47 6.10 -12.50
N LYS A 185 12.54 7.29 -11.94
CA LYS A 185 11.97 8.49 -12.54
C LYS A 185 12.91 8.98 -13.64
N ILE A 186 12.45 8.95 -14.89
CA ILE A 186 13.26 9.42 -16.03
C ILE A 186 13.16 10.94 -16.14
N TYR A 187 14.28 11.62 -15.87
CA TYR A 187 14.41 13.08 -15.95
C TYR A 187 14.67 13.59 -17.37
N GLN A 188 14.25 14.84 -17.64
CA GLN A 188 14.22 15.43 -18.98
C GLN A 188 15.56 15.51 -19.71
N ARG A 189 16.58 16.12 -19.09
CA ARG A 189 17.83 16.52 -19.79
C ARG A 189 18.57 15.35 -20.44
N ASP A 190 18.51 14.18 -19.81
CA ASP A 190 19.30 13.01 -20.22
C ASP A 190 18.45 11.73 -20.38
N GLY A 191 17.13 11.83 -20.19
CA GLY A 191 16.22 10.69 -20.16
C GLY A 191 16.18 9.91 -21.47
N ALA A 192 16.33 10.59 -22.61
CA ALA A 192 16.36 9.96 -23.92
C ALA A 192 17.61 9.08 -24.07
N LYS A 193 18.79 9.60 -23.69
CA LYS A 193 20.04 8.85 -23.68
C LYS A 193 19.98 7.67 -22.72
N PHE A 194 19.42 7.87 -21.53
CA PHE A 194 19.18 6.82 -20.54
C PHE A 194 18.31 5.69 -21.10
N LEU A 195 17.12 6.01 -21.62
CA LEU A 195 16.19 5.04 -22.19
C LEU A 195 16.77 4.32 -23.41
N SER A 196 17.37 5.07 -24.34
CA SER A 196 18.00 4.51 -25.53
C SER A 196 19.07 3.48 -25.15
N LYS A 197 19.88 3.79 -24.12
CA LYS A 197 20.84 2.83 -23.58
C LYS A 197 20.15 1.60 -23.04
N LEU A 198 19.19 1.74 -22.12
CA LEU A 198 18.51 0.59 -21.51
C LEU A 198 17.79 -0.30 -22.54
N ASN A 199 17.13 0.29 -23.54
CA ASN A 199 16.46 -0.44 -24.61
C ASN A 199 17.36 -1.39 -25.40
N SER A 200 18.66 -1.11 -25.47
CA SER A 200 19.63 -1.99 -26.13
C SER A 200 19.97 -3.24 -25.32
N TYR A 201 19.64 -3.27 -24.02
CA TYR A 201 19.91 -4.39 -23.10
C TYR A 201 18.64 -5.03 -22.55
N MET A 202 17.52 -4.31 -22.49
CA MET A 202 16.32 -4.67 -21.74
C MET A 202 15.08 -4.56 -22.61
N ASN A 203 14.18 -5.54 -22.53
CA ASN A 203 12.82 -5.40 -23.04
C ASN A 203 11.93 -4.66 -22.01
N LEU A 204 11.92 -3.33 -22.08
CA LEU A 204 11.13 -2.48 -21.19
C LEU A 204 9.63 -2.63 -21.45
N MET A 205 8.87 -2.97 -20.41
CA MET A 205 7.43 -3.23 -20.44
C MET A 205 6.60 -2.28 -19.57
N SER A 206 7.23 -1.62 -18.60
CA SER A 206 6.65 -0.55 -17.79
C SER A 206 7.69 0.52 -17.53
N ILE A 207 7.32 1.79 -17.71
CA ILE A 207 8.23 2.93 -17.56
C ILE A 207 7.49 4.05 -16.83
N ASP A 208 8.15 4.63 -15.83
CA ASP A 208 7.70 5.83 -15.12
C ASP A 208 8.58 7.02 -15.53
N VAL A 209 7.97 8.05 -16.12
CA VAL A 209 8.63 9.25 -16.62
C VAL A 209 8.26 10.40 -15.71
N ALA A 210 9.24 11.03 -15.05
CA ALA A 210 8.99 12.22 -14.26
C ALA A 210 9.72 13.41 -14.88
N LEU A 211 8.96 14.36 -15.40
CA LEU A 211 9.56 15.60 -15.88
C LEU A 211 9.58 16.59 -14.71
N PRO A 212 10.77 17.05 -14.29
CA PRO A 212 10.94 17.80 -13.05
C PRO A 212 10.09 19.06 -13.01
N GLN A 213 9.66 19.42 -11.81
CA GLN A 213 8.72 20.51 -11.53
C GLN A 213 9.38 21.89 -11.35
N PHE A 214 10.71 21.94 -11.29
CA PHE A 214 11.46 23.09 -10.75
C PHE A 214 12.34 23.80 -11.77
N ASP A 215 12.51 23.24 -12.96
CA ASP A 215 13.20 23.93 -14.04
C ASP A 215 12.14 24.65 -14.87
N ASN A 216 12.14 25.98 -14.84
CA ASN A 216 11.25 26.82 -15.64
C ASN A 216 11.42 26.63 -17.17
N ASP A 217 12.35 25.76 -17.59
CA ASP A 217 12.71 25.48 -18.97
C ASP A 217 12.52 24.00 -19.29
N VAL A 218 11.27 23.55 -19.33
CA VAL A 218 10.94 22.26 -19.94
C VAL A 218 11.24 22.36 -21.43
N ASP A 219 12.41 21.87 -21.85
CA ASP A 219 12.83 21.70 -23.25
C ASP A 219 11.88 20.73 -24.02
N PRO A 220 11.01 21.25 -24.91
CA PRO A 220 10.07 20.42 -25.66
C PRO A 220 10.76 19.40 -26.58
N GLU A 221 11.97 19.68 -27.07
CA GLU A 221 12.70 18.72 -27.89
C GLU A 221 13.22 17.57 -27.03
N ALA A 222 13.73 17.82 -25.83
CA ALA A 222 14.10 16.75 -24.89
C ALA A 222 12.90 15.85 -24.52
N GLN A 223 11.71 16.43 -24.32
CA GLN A 223 10.49 15.63 -24.11
C GLN A 223 10.22 14.70 -25.30
N LYS A 224 10.24 15.26 -26.51
CA LYS A 224 9.99 14.53 -27.75
C LYS A 224 11.04 13.44 -27.98
N GLU A 225 12.30 13.68 -27.66
CA GLU A 225 13.37 12.68 -27.71
C GLU A 225 13.12 11.53 -26.73
N ILE A 226 12.76 11.83 -25.47
CA ILE A 226 12.39 10.81 -24.47
C ILE A 226 11.24 9.98 -24.99
N LEU A 227 10.18 10.64 -25.44
CA LEU A 227 8.99 10.01 -25.96
C LEU A 227 9.34 9.10 -27.14
N ASN A 228 10.21 9.52 -28.07
CA ASN A 228 10.67 8.68 -29.17
C ASN A 228 11.53 7.47 -28.75
N CYS A 229 12.14 7.51 -27.57
CA CYS A 229 12.88 6.38 -27.01
C CYS A 229 11.99 5.35 -26.31
N ILE A 230 10.71 5.65 -25.99
CA ILE A 230 9.82 4.68 -25.34
C ILE A 230 9.43 3.56 -26.34
N PRO A 231 9.67 2.27 -26.02
CA PRO A 231 9.34 1.16 -26.91
C PRO A 231 7.84 1.02 -27.19
N ASN A 232 7.48 0.64 -28.43
CA ASN A 232 6.09 0.40 -28.81
C ASN A 232 5.45 -0.83 -28.12
N SER A 233 6.27 -1.72 -27.55
CA SER A 233 5.85 -2.91 -26.80
C SER A 233 5.41 -2.62 -25.37
N VAL A 234 5.60 -1.38 -24.88
CA VAL A 234 5.32 -1.03 -23.50
C VAL A 234 3.85 -1.27 -23.13
N SER A 235 3.63 -1.83 -21.94
CA SER A 235 2.30 -2.17 -21.41
C SER A 235 1.86 -1.26 -20.26
N GLY A 236 2.79 -0.55 -19.62
CA GLY A 236 2.54 0.41 -18.57
C GLY A 236 3.36 1.69 -18.79
N LEU A 237 2.69 2.84 -18.79
CA LEU A 237 3.35 4.14 -18.82
C LEU A 237 2.78 4.99 -17.70
N SER A 238 3.66 5.61 -16.94
CA SER A 238 3.29 6.67 -16.00
C SER A 238 4.06 7.94 -16.35
N PHE A 239 3.36 9.05 -16.37
CA PHE A 239 3.94 10.38 -16.48
C PHE A 239 3.63 11.13 -15.19
N ASP A 240 4.62 11.80 -14.62
CA ASP A 240 4.51 12.74 -13.52
C ASP A 240 5.14 14.06 -13.99
N MET A 241 4.30 14.96 -14.51
CA MET A 241 4.73 16.23 -15.10
C MET A 241 3.70 17.31 -14.86
N LYS A 242 4.15 18.53 -14.53
CA LYS A 242 3.30 19.70 -14.34
C LYS A 242 3.00 20.44 -15.64
N ASP A 243 3.97 20.47 -16.54
CA ASP A 243 3.91 21.25 -17.77
C ASP A 243 3.23 20.49 -18.90
N GLU A 244 2.78 21.25 -19.88
CA GLU A 244 2.04 20.73 -21.03
C GLU A 244 2.83 19.63 -21.75
N LEU A 245 2.21 18.46 -21.86
CA LEU A 245 2.70 17.39 -22.72
C LEU A 245 2.50 17.87 -24.16
N THR A 246 3.60 18.16 -24.86
CA THR A 246 3.57 18.38 -26.32
C THR A 246 2.76 17.27 -26.97
N SER A 247 1.85 17.61 -27.90
CA SER A 247 0.77 16.77 -28.43
C SER A 247 1.21 15.32 -28.73
N PHE A 248 1.12 14.47 -27.70
CA PHE A 248 1.71 13.14 -27.75
C PHE A 248 0.65 12.11 -28.10
N ASN A 249 0.90 11.37 -29.18
CA ASN A 249 -0.02 10.37 -29.67
C ASN A 249 0.24 9.00 -29.03
N PHE A 250 -0.48 8.69 -27.94
CA PHE A 250 -0.38 7.38 -27.29
C PHE A 250 -0.87 6.21 -28.17
N LEU A 251 -1.64 6.46 -29.25
CA LEU A 251 -2.18 5.42 -30.14
C LEU A 251 -1.10 4.51 -30.76
N ARG A 252 0.15 4.97 -30.81
CA ARG A 252 1.28 4.15 -31.29
C ARG A 252 1.60 2.95 -30.37
N TYR A 253 1.18 3.00 -29.09
CA TYR A 253 1.40 1.95 -28.10
C TYR A 253 0.23 0.96 -28.07
N SER A 254 0.13 0.11 -29.09
CA SER A 254 -0.98 -0.85 -29.23
C SER A 254 -1.07 -1.86 -28.07
N TYR A 255 0.04 -2.12 -27.36
CA TYR A 255 0.11 -3.03 -26.21
C TYR A 255 -0.14 -2.36 -24.85
N LEU A 256 -0.35 -1.04 -24.82
CA LEU A 256 -0.53 -0.28 -23.58
C LEU A 256 -1.78 -0.73 -22.83
N ARG A 257 -1.62 -1.17 -21.58
CA ARG A 257 -2.70 -1.62 -20.69
C ARG A 257 -2.93 -0.67 -19.52
N LYS A 258 -1.86 -0.02 -19.05
CA LYS A 258 -1.90 0.96 -17.96
C LYS A 258 -1.31 2.28 -18.44
N LEU A 259 -2.02 3.37 -18.22
CA LEU A 259 -1.56 4.71 -18.53
C LEU A 259 -1.89 5.63 -17.36
N GLU A 260 -0.88 6.34 -16.88
CA GLU A 260 -1.03 7.51 -16.03
C GLU A 260 -0.45 8.71 -16.79
N CYS A 261 -1.27 9.74 -17.05
CA CYS A 261 -0.85 10.87 -17.86
C CYS A 261 -1.62 12.15 -17.54
N PRO A 262 -1.01 13.32 -17.78
CA PRO A 262 -1.73 14.57 -17.70
C PRO A 262 -2.70 14.72 -18.88
N ILE A 263 -3.78 15.47 -18.68
CA ILE A 263 -4.69 15.91 -19.74
C ILE A 263 -4.76 17.44 -19.67
N PHE A 264 -4.08 18.11 -20.61
CA PHE A 264 -4.11 19.57 -20.73
C PHE A 264 -5.18 20.05 -21.71
N TYR A 265 -5.40 19.27 -22.76
CA TYR A 265 -6.35 19.57 -23.81
C TYR A 265 -7.40 18.47 -23.91
N ARG A 266 -8.61 18.88 -24.30
CA ARG A 266 -9.76 17.99 -24.43
C ARG A 266 -9.47 16.80 -25.35
N ASP A 267 -8.82 17.04 -26.47
CA ASP A 267 -8.56 16.05 -27.52
C ASP A 267 -7.53 14.99 -27.12
N HIS A 268 -6.73 15.22 -26.07
CA HIS A 268 -5.77 14.24 -25.56
C HIS A 268 -6.43 12.91 -25.16
N ILE A 269 -7.68 12.94 -24.68
CA ILE A 269 -8.40 11.71 -24.32
C ILE A 269 -8.59 10.79 -25.54
N ASN A 270 -8.74 11.36 -26.74
CA ASN A 270 -8.93 10.63 -27.98
C ASN A 270 -7.62 10.03 -28.53
N LEU A 271 -6.48 10.39 -27.93
CA LEU A 271 -5.17 9.83 -28.28
C LEU A 271 -4.82 8.58 -27.47
N ILE A 272 -5.69 8.15 -26.54
CA ILE A 272 -5.45 6.98 -25.68
C ILE A 272 -5.82 5.67 -26.42
N PRO A 273 -4.93 4.66 -26.44
CA PRO A 273 -5.19 3.39 -27.10
C PRO A 273 -6.43 2.64 -26.56
N PRO A 274 -7.18 1.94 -27.42
CA PRO A 274 -8.32 1.13 -27.00
C PRO A 274 -7.94 -0.12 -26.16
N SER A 275 -6.65 -0.47 -26.12
CA SER A 275 -6.10 -1.56 -25.32
C SER A 275 -5.97 -1.21 -23.83
N VAL A 276 -6.05 0.07 -23.45
CA VAL A 276 -5.92 0.53 -22.07
C VAL A 276 -7.07 -0.01 -21.21
N GLU A 277 -6.69 -0.61 -20.08
CA GLU A 277 -7.60 -1.18 -19.07
C GLU A 277 -7.54 -0.42 -17.74
N SER A 278 -6.45 0.32 -17.50
CA SER A 278 -6.26 1.19 -16.33
C SER A 278 -5.79 2.55 -16.79
N LEU A 279 -6.55 3.59 -16.46
CA LEU A 279 -6.26 4.96 -16.85
C LEU A 279 -6.28 5.86 -15.62
N ASN A 280 -5.19 6.56 -15.35
CA ASN A 280 -5.10 7.62 -14.37
C ASN A 280 -4.88 8.93 -15.13
N ILE A 281 -5.88 9.83 -15.11
CA ILE A 281 -5.74 11.15 -15.71
C ILE A 281 -5.63 12.21 -14.63
N TYR A 282 -4.81 13.22 -14.88
CA TYR A 282 -4.75 14.37 -13.99
C TYR A 282 -4.54 15.69 -14.76
N VAL A 283 -4.80 16.81 -14.10
CA VAL A 283 -4.52 18.16 -14.64
C VAL A 283 -3.67 18.92 -13.64
N TYR A 284 -2.53 19.43 -14.10
CA TYR A 284 -1.78 20.47 -13.42
C TYR A 284 -2.04 21.81 -14.13
N GLY A 285 -2.15 22.89 -13.36
CA GLY A 285 -2.48 24.21 -13.88
C GLY A 285 -3.92 24.65 -13.57
N GLU A 286 -4.18 25.94 -13.77
CA GLU A 286 -5.43 26.58 -13.32
C GLU A 286 -6.62 26.39 -14.28
N ALA A 287 -6.36 25.87 -15.47
CA ALA A 287 -7.35 25.70 -16.52
C ALA A 287 -8.20 24.45 -16.31
N GLU A 288 -9.51 24.58 -16.52
CA GLU A 288 -10.43 23.44 -16.57
C GLU A 288 -10.38 22.77 -17.94
N VAL A 289 -10.41 21.43 -17.94
CA VAL A 289 -10.58 20.66 -19.18
C VAL A 289 -12.02 20.15 -19.28
N THR A 290 -12.71 20.55 -20.35
CA THR A 290 -14.07 20.12 -20.65
C THR A 290 -14.09 19.08 -21.77
N PHE A 291 -14.99 18.11 -21.68
CA PHE A 291 -15.18 17.05 -22.68
C PHE A 291 -16.48 17.23 -23.47
N LEU A 292 -16.58 16.66 -24.67
CA LEU A 292 -17.82 16.55 -25.44
C LEU A 292 -18.24 15.09 -25.58
N ASP A 293 -19.52 14.86 -25.90
CA ASP A 293 -20.07 13.50 -26.11
C ASP A 293 -19.42 12.74 -27.29
N THR A 294 -18.72 13.45 -28.17
CA THR A 294 -17.95 12.85 -29.27
C THR A 294 -16.63 12.24 -28.81
N ASP A 295 -16.10 12.66 -27.65
CA ASP A 295 -14.85 12.14 -27.11
C ASP A 295 -15.02 10.68 -26.68
N LYS A 296 -13.99 9.86 -26.93
CA LYS A 296 -14.03 8.42 -26.71
C LYS A 296 -13.03 8.01 -25.66
N VAL A 297 -13.49 7.19 -24.72
CA VAL A 297 -12.65 6.51 -23.74
C VAL A 297 -12.31 5.10 -24.23
N PRO A 298 -11.20 4.49 -23.75
CA PRO A 298 -10.90 3.10 -24.04
C PRO A 298 -12.07 2.16 -23.66
N PRO A 299 -12.56 1.32 -24.59
CA PRO A 299 -13.76 0.49 -24.37
C PRO A 299 -13.53 -0.69 -23.39
N ASN A 300 -12.30 -0.92 -22.97
CA ASN A 300 -11.91 -2.00 -22.06
C ASN A 300 -11.52 -1.50 -20.67
N LEU A 301 -11.83 -0.23 -20.36
CA LEU A 301 -11.42 0.39 -19.11
C LEU A 301 -12.11 -0.26 -17.89
N LYS A 302 -11.30 -0.79 -16.98
CA LYS A 302 -11.71 -1.41 -15.72
C LYS A 302 -11.32 -0.57 -14.50
N GLN A 303 -10.26 0.22 -14.62
CA GLN A 303 -9.73 1.07 -13.56
C GLN A 303 -9.63 2.51 -14.07
N PHE A 304 -10.19 3.46 -13.34
CA PHE A 304 -10.14 4.86 -13.69
C PHE A 304 -9.86 5.73 -12.46
N THR A 305 -8.74 6.45 -12.49
CA THR A 305 -8.36 7.46 -11.50
C THR A 305 -8.43 8.84 -12.13
N VAL A 306 -8.92 9.78 -11.35
CA VAL A 306 -8.98 11.19 -11.73
C VAL A 306 -8.31 12.01 -10.64
N GLY A 307 -7.16 12.62 -10.95
CA GLY A 307 -6.46 13.56 -10.06
C GLY A 307 -6.64 15.00 -10.53
N THR A 308 -7.37 15.83 -9.79
CA THR A 308 -7.64 17.20 -10.24
C THR A 308 -7.04 18.25 -9.31
N GLY A 309 -6.30 19.21 -9.87
CA GLY A 309 -6.05 20.48 -9.18
C GLY A 309 -7.26 21.41 -9.31
N TYR A 310 -7.57 21.78 -10.57
CA TYR A 310 -8.60 22.77 -10.91
C TYR A 310 -9.84 22.18 -11.63
N GLY A 311 -9.84 20.86 -11.90
CA GLY A 311 -11.05 20.07 -12.15
C GLY A 311 -11.29 19.59 -13.59
N PHE A 312 -12.18 18.61 -13.71
CA PHE A 312 -12.81 18.17 -14.96
C PHE A 312 -14.33 18.37 -14.81
N PRO A 313 -14.86 19.59 -15.01
CA PRO A 313 -16.21 19.95 -14.57
C PRO A 313 -17.34 19.08 -15.16
N ASN A 314 -17.11 18.47 -16.32
CA ASN A 314 -18.05 17.57 -16.98
C ASN A 314 -17.50 16.15 -17.22
N ILE A 315 -16.61 15.67 -16.34
CA ILE A 315 -16.01 14.31 -16.40
C ILE A 315 -17.02 13.16 -16.54
N ALA A 316 -18.26 13.40 -16.08
CA ALA A 316 -19.39 12.48 -16.23
C ALA A 316 -19.63 12.02 -17.67
N ILE A 317 -19.30 12.85 -18.66
CA ILE A 317 -19.41 12.52 -20.10
C ILE A 317 -18.52 11.32 -20.44
N LEU A 318 -17.29 11.28 -19.90
CA LEU A 318 -16.37 10.16 -20.10
C LEU A 318 -16.82 8.93 -19.30
N ILE A 319 -17.17 9.11 -18.03
CA ILE A 319 -17.51 8.00 -17.12
C ILE A 319 -18.72 7.20 -17.61
N LYS A 320 -19.73 7.85 -18.21
CA LYS A 320 -20.91 7.17 -18.78
C LYS A 320 -20.58 6.12 -19.85
N GLN A 321 -19.43 6.24 -20.51
CA GLN A 321 -18.99 5.31 -21.55
C GLN A 321 -18.29 4.06 -20.97
N MET A 322 -17.89 4.09 -19.70
CA MET A 322 -17.04 3.08 -19.05
C MET A 322 -17.86 1.93 -18.43
N ASN A 323 -18.62 1.20 -19.25
CA ASN A 323 -19.51 0.14 -18.75
C ASN A 323 -18.81 -1.03 -18.03
N LYS A 324 -17.49 -1.23 -18.22
CA LYS A 324 -16.68 -2.28 -17.57
C LYS A 324 -15.94 -1.79 -16.32
N LEU A 325 -16.22 -0.58 -15.83
CA LEU A 325 -15.49 0.00 -14.72
C LEU A 325 -15.74 -0.77 -13.41
N GLU A 326 -14.66 -1.24 -12.78
CA GLU A 326 -14.66 -2.02 -11.55
C GLU A 326 -14.04 -1.27 -10.35
N TRP A 327 -13.08 -0.40 -10.62
CA TRP A 327 -12.39 0.42 -9.63
C TRP A 327 -12.37 1.86 -10.10
N PHE A 328 -12.80 2.76 -9.23
CA PHE A 328 -12.85 4.19 -9.50
C PHE A 328 -12.25 4.97 -8.33
N GLU A 329 -11.35 5.88 -8.66
CA GLU A 329 -10.73 6.81 -7.73
C GLU A 329 -10.92 8.24 -8.21
N TYR A 330 -11.30 9.12 -7.29
CA TYR A 330 -11.49 10.53 -7.57
C TYR A 330 -10.81 11.36 -6.50
N CYS A 331 -9.82 12.14 -6.93
CA CYS A 331 -8.96 12.94 -6.08
C CYS A 331 -9.15 14.43 -6.40
N HIS A 332 -9.51 15.21 -5.37
CA HIS A 332 -9.50 16.68 -5.38
C HIS A 332 -10.40 17.38 -6.41
N ASP A 333 -11.70 17.49 -6.15
CA ASP A 333 -12.51 18.55 -6.78
C ASP A 333 -13.50 19.13 -5.77
N SER A 334 -13.47 20.45 -5.61
CA SER A 334 -14.39 21.17 -4.72
C SER A 334 -15.77 21.39 -5.34
N LYS A 335 -15.91 21.26 -6.67
CA LYS A 335 -17.15 21.59 -7.39
C LYS A 335 -18.14 20.44 -7.41
N ILE A 336 -17.67 19.19 -7.42
CA ILE A 336 -18.56 18.02 -7.41
C ILE A 336 -19.05 17.76 -5.99
N THR A 337 -20.28 18.20 -5.72
CA THR A 337 -20.91 18.07 -4.40
C THR A 337 -21.86 16.87 -4.28
N LYS A 338 -22.16 16.20 -5.41
CA LYS A 338 -23.09 15.06 -5.51
C LYS A 338 -22.43 13.91 -6.24
N LEU A 339 -22.45 12.72 -5.66
CA LEU A 339 -21.84 11.55 -6.29
C LEU A 339 -22.54 11.14 -7.60
N GLU A 340 -23.86 11.34 -7.67
CA GLU A 340 -24.68 10.93 -8.80
C GLU A 340 -24.33 11.68 -10.08
N SER A 341 -23.75 12.88 -9.98
CA SER A 341 -23.32 13.64 -11.15
C SER A 341 -22.19 12.92 -11.89
N LEU A 342 -21.38 12.10 -11.22
CA LEU A 342 -20.32 11.31 -11.87
C LEU A 342 -20.87 10.21 -12.79
N CYS A 343 -22.14 9.83 -12.67
CA CYS A 343 -22.79 8.84 -13.54
C CYS A 343 -22.07 7.47 -13.59
N LEU A 344 -21.44 7.05 -12.48
CA LEU A 344 -20.71 5.79 -12.38
C LEU A 344 -21.62 4.56 -12.59
N PRO A 345 -21.14 3.51 -13.30
CA PRO A 345 -21.87 2.27 -13.49
C PRO A 345 -22.02 1.53 -12.15
N HIS A 346 -23.23 1.08 -11.82
CA HIS A 346 -23.55 0.58 -10.48
C HIS A 346 -23.39 -0.93 -10.33
N SER A 347 -23.43 -1.69 -11.43
CA SER A 347 -23.38 -3.16 -11.40
C SER A 347 -21.97 -3.72 -11.18
N ASN A 348 -20.93 -3.03 -11.67
CA ASN A 348 -19.58 -3.59 -11.81
C ASN A 348 -18.58 -3.03 -10.79
N ILE A 349 -18.87 -1.87 -10.19
CA ILE A 349 -17.98 -1.21 -9.23
C ILE A 349 -17.82 -2.07 -7.97
N THR A 350 -16.59 -2.50 -7.74
CA THR A 350 -16.16 -3.24 -6.55
C THR A 350 -15.32 -2.40 -5.61
N SER A 351 -14.82 -1.25 -6.07
CA SER A 351 -13.94 -0.39 -5.28
C SER A 351 -14.18 1.08 -5.60
N LEU A 352 -14.34 1.89 -4.55
CA LEU A 352 -14.48 3.33 -4.64
C LEU A 352 -13.47 3.99 -3.71
N VAL A 353 -12.72 4.95 -4.25
CA VAL A 353 -11.80 5.79 -3.49
C VAL A 353 -12.16 7.25 -3.76
N PHE A 354 -12.47 7.98 -2.69
CA PHE A 354 -12.75 9.41 -2.76
C PHE A 354 -11.73 10.13 -1.88
N GLN A 355 -10.87 10.92 -2.50
CA GLN A 355 -9.84 11.67 -1.81
C GLN A 355 -10.14 13.16 -1.92
N SER A 356 -10.17 13.84 -0.79
CA SER A 356 -10.40 15.29 -0.70
C SER A 356 -11.73 15.75 -1.32
N CYS A 357 -12.76 14.89 -1.28
CA CYS A 357 -14.08 15.13 -1.85
C CYS A 357 -15.03 15.73 -0.80
N VAL A 358 -15.78 16.76 -1.20
CA VAL A 358 -16.75 17.44 -0.30
C VAL A 358 -18.18 17.11 -0.73
N PHE A 359 -18.52 15.82 -0.84
CA PHE A 359 -19.89 15.43 -1.12
C PHE A 359 -20.82 15.81 0.03
N ASN A 360 -21.96 16.40 -0.31
CA ASN A 360 -23.00 16.76 0.66
C ASN A 360 -23.71 15.52 1.22
N ASP A 361 -23.76 14.45 0.42
CA ASP A 361 -24.36 13.17 0.82
C ASP A 361 -23.63 12.00 0.15
N TYR A 362 -23.29 11.01 0.97
CA TYR A 362 -22.67 9.74 0.55
C TYR A 362 -23.72 8.62 0.41
N SER A 363 -24.99 8.87 0.71
CA SER A 363 -26.06 7.85 0.72
C SER A 363 -26.22 7.13 -0.62
N SER A 364 -25.94 7.80 -1.74
CA SER A 364 -26.00 7.19 -3.06
C SER A 364 -24.95 6.12 -3.33
N ILE A 365 -23.93 5.98 -2.47
CA ILE A 365 -23.01 4.84 -2.53
C ILE A 365 -23.74 3.50 -2.25
N ARG A 366 -24.87 3.52 -1.55
CA ARG A 366 -25.63 2.30 -1.20
C ARG A 366 -26.19 1.55 -2.41
N LYS A 367 -26.21 2.17 -3.60
CA LYS A 367 -26.63 1.52 -4.86
C LYS A 367 -25.59 0.53 -5.41
N TYR A 368 -24.32 0.64 -4.99
CA TYR A 368 -23.23 -0.24 -5.44
C TYR A 368 -23.18 -1.53 -4.63
N LYS A 369 -24.10 -2.46 -4.91
CA LYS A 369 -24.20 -3.72 -4.14
C LYS A 369 -23.01 -4.67 -4.31
N ALA A 370 -22.23 -4.52 -5.37
CA ALA A 370 -20.99 -5.25 -5.61
C ALA A 370 -19.76 -4.67 -4.89
N LEU A 371 -19.91 -3.52 -4.21
CA LEU A 371 -18.81 -2.81 -3.56
C LEU A 371 -18.17 -3.67 -2.45
N LYS A 372 -16.85 -3.87 -2.57
CA LYS A 372 -16.00 -4.60 -1.62
C LYS A 372 -15.11 -3.67 -0.82
N ARG A 373 -14.67 -2.56 -1.41
CA ARG A 373 -13.77 -1.58 -0.80
C ARG A 373 -14.32 -0.18 -0.94
N LEU A 374 -14.29 0.57 0.15
CA LEU A 374 -14.68 1.98 0.15
C LEU A 374 -13.69 2.79 0.98
N TRP A 375 -12.99 3.71 0.33
CA TRP A 375 -12.07 4.62 0.98
C TRP A 375 -12.58 6.05 0.83
N ILE A 376 -12.69 6.76 1.95
CA ILE A 376 -13.10 8.16 2.01
C ILE A 376 -11.98 8.89 2.74
N LEU A 377 -11.06 9.44 1.96
CA LEU A 377 -9.84 10.07 2.40
C LEU A 377 -9.99 11.58 2.29
N HIS A 378 -9.35 12.30 3.20
CA HIS A 378 -9.34 13.74 3.24
C HIS A 378 -10.73 14.42 3.15
N SER A 379 -11.76 13.79 3.71
CA SER A 379 -13.16 14.18 3.49
C SER A 379 -13.98 14.23 4.79
N ASN A 380 -15.23 14.71 4.71
CA ASN A 380 -16.15 14.70 5.85
C ASN A 380 -16.65 13.28 6.15
N PHE A 381 -16.82 12.94 7.43
CA PHE A 381 -17.33 11.62 7.82
C PHE A 381 -18.75 11.38 7.29
N PRO A 382 -19.00 10.25 6.60
CA PRO A 382 -20.26 10.00 5.92
C PRO A 382 -21.34 9.48 6.88
N ARG A 383 -21.88 10.33 7.76
CA ARG A 383 -22.80 9.95 8.86
C ARG A 383 -24.01 9.12 8.43
N LYS A 384 -24.52 9.37 7.23
CA LYS A 384 -25.70 8.68 6.68
C LYS A 384 -25.32 7.46 5.86
N LEU A 385 -24.07 7.06 5.75
CA LEU A 385 -23.72 5.96 4.85
C LEU A 385 -24.14 4.59 5.41
N PHE A 386 -23.87 4.34 6.69
CA PHE A 386 -24.07 3.05 7.34
C PHE A 386 -25.29 3.07 8.26
N VAL A 387 -26.49 2.93 7.67
CA VAL A 387 -27.75 2.90 8.44
C VAL A 387 -28.42 1.52 8.43
N SER A 388 -28.07 0.65 7.49
CA SER A 388 -28.63 -0.69 7.36
C SER A 388 -27.56 -1.72 7.04
N VAL A 389 -27.70 -2.93 7.61
CA VAL A 389 -26.84 -4.09 7.31
C VAL A 389 -26.98 -4.55 5.85
N GLU A 390 -28.07 -4.19 5.17
CA GLU A 390 -28.38 -4.59 3.79
C GLU A 390 -27.82 -3.63 2.74
N ASP A 391 -27.31 -2.47 3.16
CA ASP A 391 -26.81 -1.45 2.24
C ASP A 391 -25.58 -1.94 1.47
N PHE A 392 -24.71 -2.70 2.14
CA PHE A 392 -23.40 -3.11 1.65
C PHE A 392 -23.13 -4.60 1.88
N PRO A 393 -23.84 -5.50 1.18
CA PRO A 393 -23.77 -6.92 1.43
C PRO A 393 -22.36 -7.50 1.19
N ASN A 394 -21.56 -6.89 0.31
CA ASN A 394 -20.24 -7.39 -0.08
C ASN A 394 -19.07 -6.56 0.44
N LEU A 395 -19.32 -5.51 1.23
CA LEU A 395 -18.25 -4.63 1.69
C LEU A 395 -17.38 -5.35 2.72
N GLN A 396 -16.08 -5.39 2.42
CA GLN A 396 -15.04 -6.06 3.19
C GLN A 396 -14.11 -5.06 3.87
N GLU A 397 -13.97 -3.86 3.28
CA GLU A 397 -13.01 -2.87 3.73
C GLU A 397 -13.61 -1.47 3.69
N PHE A 398 -13.47 -0.75 4.81
CA PHE A 398 -13.83 0.65 4.92
C PHE A 398 -12.70 1.43 5.59
N ILE A 399 -12.20 2.45 4.89
CA ILE A 399 -11.16 3.35 5.38
C ILE A 399 -11.70 4.77 5.34
N PHE A 400 -11.62 5.46 6.47
CA PHE A 400 -11.94 6.87 6.59
C PHE A 400 -10.75 7.66 7.15
N SER A 401 -10.45 8.79 6.53
CA SER A 401 -9.45 9.76 6.97
C SER A 401 -9.93 11.19 6.65
N PRO A 402 -9.81 12.19 7.55
CA PRO A 402 -10.34 13.54 7.34
C PRO A 402 -9.38 14.45 6.56
N ARG A 403 -9.90 15.57 6.04
CA ARG A 403 -9.16 16.54 5.20
C ARG A 403 -7.94 17.14 5.88
N SER A 404 -8.12 17.50 7.14
CA SER A 404 -7.07 18.06 7.96
C SER A 404 -6.71 17.03 9.01
N MET A 405 -5.60 16.34 8.81
CA MET A 405 -4.80 15.96 9.96
C MET A 405 -3.99 17.21 10.32
N VAL A 406 -4.63 18.24 10.90
CA VAL A 406 -3.89 18.94 11.95
C VAL A 406 -3.65 17.81 12.93
N TYR A 407 -2.43 17.27 12.94
CA TYR A 407 -2.07 16.22 13.87
C TYR A 407 -2.43 16.80 15.23
N TYR A 408 -3.57 16.40 15.77
CA TYR A 408 -3.87 16.62 17.17
C TYR A 408 -2.82 15.75 17.86
N ASN A 409 -1.67 16.36 18.07
CA ASN A 409 -0.59 15.78 18.79
C ASN A 409 -0.88 16.17 20.23
N PRO A 410 -1.45 15.27 21.04
CA PRO A 410 -1.75 15.58 22.43
C PRO A 410 -0.48 16.02 23.20
N ARG A 411 0.73 15.77 22.68
CA ARG A 411 1.98 16.29 23.27
C ARG A 411 2.09 17.81 23.23
N PHE A 412 1.50 18.49 22.24
CA PHE A 412 1.63 19.94 22.14
C PHE A 412 0.58 20.70 22.93
N CYS A 413 -0.36 20.01 23.61
CA CYS A 413 -1.35 20.60 24.53
C CYS A 413 -2.04 21.89 24.03
N VAL A 414 -2.07 22.12 22.71
CA VAL A 414 -2.87 23.20 22.15
C VAL A 414 -4.29 22.69 22.25
N GLU A 415 -5.05 23.25 23.18
CA GLU A 415 -6.49 22.99 23.25
C GLU A 415 -7.05 23.20 21.83
N PRO A 416 -7.76 22.21 21.27
CA PRO A 416 -8.32 22.35 19.94
C PRO A 416 -9.16 23.63 19.97
N PRO A 417 -9.02 24.52 18.96
CA PRO A 417 -9.67 25.82 18.99
C PRO A 417 -11.15 25.64 19.32
N ALA A 418 -11.66 26.40 20.30
CA ALA A 418 -13.00 26.20 20.86
C ALA A 418 -14.15 26.33 19.83
N SER A 419 -13.85 26.84 18.63
CA SER A 419 -14.75 26.87 17.47
C SER A 419 -14.92 25.51 16.76
N GLU A 420 -14.12 24.49 17.08
CA GLU A 420 -14.18 23.12 16.52
C GLU A 420 -15.02 22.14 17.38
N ASN A 421 -16.02 22.65 18.11
CA ASN A 421 -17.00 21.80 18.82
C ASN A 421 -17.92 20.98 17.87
N SER A 422 -17.62 20.90 16.57
CA SER A 422 -18.39 20.16 15.57
C SER A 422 -17.90 18.73 15.34
N SER A 423 -17.05 18.18 16.23
CA SER A 423 -16.59 16.79 16.14
C SER A 423 -17.76 15.85 15.86
N THR A 424 -17.61 15.03 14.81
CA THR A 424 -18.66 14.11 14.42
C THR A 424 -18.79 13.02 15.47
N VAL A 425 -19.99 12.92 16.06
CA VAL A 425 -20.30 11.90 17.06
C VAL A 425 -20.64 10.59 16.36
N LEU A 426 -19.90 9.54 16.69
CA LEU A 426 -20.20 8.17 16.31
C LEU A 426 -20.86 7.45 17.49
N ASP A 427 -22.03 6.87 17.22
CA ASP A 427 -22.85 6.17 18.21
C ASP A 427 -23.48 4.89 17.63
N ASP A 428 -24.40 4.29 18.38
CA ASP A 428 -25.05 3.01 18.09
C ASP A 428 -25.97 3.03 16.86
N ARG A 429 -26.28 4.21 16.32
CA ARG A 429 -27.02 4.36 15.05
C ARG A 429 -26.19 3.96 13.84
N LEU A 430 -24.87 3.85 13.97
CA LEU A 430 -23.98 3.42 12.90
C LEU A 430 -24.02 1.89 12.77
N VAL A 431 -24.48 1.41 11.61
CA VAL A 431 -24.70 -0.02 11.34
C VAL A 431 -23.73 -0.50 10.26
N PHE A 432 -22.58 -1.01 10.68
CA PHE A 432 -21.59 -1.57 9.76
C PHE A 432 -22.08 -2.89 9.13
N PRO A 433 -21.73 -3.15 7.86
CA PRO A 433 -22.15 -4.37 7.18
C PRO A 433 -21.52 -5.63 7.79
N PRO A 434 -22.23 -6.77 7.78
CA PRO A 434 -21.80 -7.98 8.48
C PRO A 434 -20.55 -8.65 7.91
N ASN A 435 -20.18 -8.34 6.65
CA ASN A 435 -19.01 -8.89 5.96
C ASN A 435 -17.76 -8.01 6.08
N LEU A 436 -17.84 -6.88 6.78
CA LEU A 436 -16.70 -5.99 6.96
C LEU A 436 -15.59 -6.70 7.75
N GLY A 437 -14.43 -6.84 7.12
CA GLY A 437 -13.23 -7.47 7.68
C GLY A 437 -12.19 -6.45 8.14
N ILE A 438 -12.14 -5.27 7.51
CA ILE A 438 -11.19 -4.20 7.83
C ILE A 438 -11.97 -2.90 8.06
N LEU A 439 -11.77 -2.29 9.22
CA LEU A 439 -12.32 -0.99 9.58
C LEU A 439 -11.19 -0.07 10.06
N GLN A 440 -10.93 0.98 9.30
CA GLN A 440 -10.02 2.06 9.70
C GLN A 440 -10.79 3.36 9.77
N ILE A 441 -10.75 3.99 10.94
CA ILE A 441 -11.33 5.30 11.19
C ILE A 441 -10.23 6.15 11.81
N ASP A 442 -9.77 7.16 11.09
CA ASP A 442 -8.90 8.19 11.62
C ASP A 442 -9.62 9.54 11.64
N GLY A 443 -9.17 10.45 12.51
CA GLY A 443 -9.67 11.82 12.59
C GLY A 443 -10.40 12.18 13.88
N ASP A 444 -10.70 13.47 13.99
CA ASP A 444 -11.31 14.08 15.19
C ASP A 444 -12.80 13.72 15.36
N LEU A 445 -13.05 12.47 15.71
CA LEU A 445 -14.37 11.87 15.86
C LEU A 445 -14.64 11.52 17.31
N THR A 446 -15.82 11.87 17.81
CA THR A 446 -16.22 11.50 19.17
C THR A 446 -16.91 10.15 19.16
N ILE A 447 -16.20 9.11 19.58
CA ILE A 447 -16.72 7.74 19.60
C ILE A 447 -17.34 7.45 20.97
N LYS A 448 -18.67 7.46 21.03
CA LYS A 448 -19.42 7.11 22.25
C LYS A 448 -19.58 5.59 22.40
N THR A 449 -19.93 4.93 21.31
CA THR A 449 -20.13 3.48 21.22
C THR A 449 -20.08 3.07 19.73
N LEU A 450 -19.77 1.80 19.44
CA LEU A 450 -19.77 1.24 18.09
C LEU A 450 -20.33 -0.19 18.12
N ASN A 451 -21.16 -0.51 17.13
CA ASN A 451 -21.62 -1.88 16.89
C ASN A 451 -20.73 -2.54 15.83
N LEU A 452 -19.66 -3.19 16.27
CA LEU A 452 -18.67 -3.80 15.39
C LEU A 452 -19.18 -5.16 14.83
N PRO A 453 -18.98 -5.43 13.53
CA PRO A 453 -19.46 -6.67 12.91
C PRO A 453 -18.63 -7.88 13.36
N LYS A 454 -19.29 -9.04 13.50
CA LYS A 454 -18.66 -10.28 14.03
C LYS A 454 -17.51 -10.84 13.19
N LYS A 455 -17.39 -10.43 11.91
CA LYS A 455 -16.31 -10.87 11.01
C LYS A 455 -15.13 -9.89 10.97
N LEU A 456 -15.18 -8.80 11.73
CA LEU A 456 -14.13 -7.80 11.73
C LEU A 456 -12.82 -8.41 12.22
N ASN A 457 -11.79 -8.34 11.38
CA ASN A 457 -10.48 -8.93 11.63
C ASN A 457 -9.43 -7.87 11.96
N ALA A 458 -9.55 -6.67 11.39
CA ALA A 458 -8.67 -5.53 11.63
C ALA A 458 -9.47 -4.29 12.03
N LEU A 459 -9.07 -3.65 13.12
CA LEU A 459 -9.65 -2.40 13.60
C LEU A 459 -8.53 -1.39 13.90
N THR A 460 -8.60 -0.23 13.23
CA THR A 460 -7.72 0.91 13.47
C THR A 460 -8.56 2.13 13.82
N LEU A 461 -8.28 2.72 15.00
CA LEU A 461 -8.92 3.92 15.50
C LEU A 461 -7.83 4.98 15.77
N GLY A 462 -7.72 5.95 14.88
CA GLY A 462 -6.75 7.04 14.94
C GLY A 462 -7.39 8.36 15.34
N SER A 463 -6.65 9.19 16.07
CA SER A 463 -6.95 10.62 16.33
C SER A 463 -8.35 10.92 16.90
N SER A 464 -8.99 9.93 17.52
CA SER A 464 -10.39 9.97 17.94
C SER A 464 -10.56 10.31 19.43
N ARG A 465 -11.73 10.84 19.80
CA ARG A 465 -12.09 11.19 21.18
C ARG A 465 -12.95 10.11 21.85
N PHE A 466 -12.55 9.69 23.05
CA PHE A 466 -13.27 8.72 23.89
C PHE A 466 -13.68 9.35 25.24
N PRO A 467 -14.74 10.19 25.27
CA PRO A 467 -15.09 10.99 26.46
C PRO A 467 -15.39 10.13 27.69
N LYS A 468 -15.82 8.88 27.49
CA LYS A 468 -16.14 7.93 28.56
C LYS A 468 -15.34 6.63 28.48
N GLY A 469 -14.15 6.68 27.86
CA GLY A 469 -13.33 5.51 27.54
C GLY A 469 -13.94 4.64 26.43
N ILE A 470 -13.36 3.47 26.20
CA ILE A 470 -13.83 2.51 25.20
C ILE A 470 -14.93 1.64 25.84
N ARG A 471 -16.17 1.77 25.36
CA ARG A 471 -17.36 1.11 25.94
C ARG A 471 -17.98 0.02 25.07
N PHE A 472 -17.49 -0.17 23.85
CA PHE A 472 -17.95 -1.22 22.96
C PHE A 472 -17.13 -2.49 23.13
N LYS A 473 -17.73 -3.63 22.75
CA LYS A 473 -17.07 -4.93 22.77
C LYS A 473 -16.35 -5.17 21.45
N LEU A 474 -15.13 -5.66 21.54
CA LEU A 474 -14.38 -6.13 20.37
C LEU A 474 -14.86 -7.53 19.97
N PRO A 475 -15.11 -7.80 18.69
CA PRO A 475 -15.35 -9.16 18.20
C PRO A 475 -14.13 -10.08 18.43
N ASP A 476 -14.38 -11.35 18.78
CA ASP A 476 -13.31 -12.36 18.98
C ASP A 476 -12.49 -12.66 17.72
N SER A 477 -13.00 -12.25 16.54
CA SER A 477 -12.32 -12.41 15.25
C SER A 477 -11.18 -11.42 15.02
N ILE A 478 -11.08 -10.35 15.81
CA ILE A 478 -10.03 -9.34 15.63
C ILE A 478 -8.66 -9.97 15.89
N SER A 479 -7.77 -9.86 14.90
CA SER A 479 -6.37 -10.24 15.00
C SER A 479 -5.43 -9.04 14.97
N LEU A 480 -5.88 -7.88 14.48
CA LEU A 480 -5.15 -6.62 14.48
C LEU A 480 -5.99 -5.51 15.13
N LEU A 481 -5.44 -4.90 16.19
CA LEU A 481 -6.02 -3.75 16.85
C LEU A 481 -5.00 -2.62 16.95
N GLN A 482 -5.36 -1.45 16.42
CA GLN A 482 -4.59 -0.21 16.55
C GLN A 482 -5.46 0.91 17.13
N ILE A 483 -4.95 1.57 18.16
CA ILE A 483 -5.58 2.72 18.80
C ILE A 483 -4.50 3.79 18.94
N THR A 484 -4.52 4.82 18.10
CA THR A 484 -3.41 5.75 17.96
C THR A 484 -3.83 7.20 18.18
N GLY A 485 -3.07 7.95 18.99
CA GLY A 485 -3.30 9.39 19.14
C GLY A 485 -4.68 9.77 19.70
N THR A 486 -5.27 8.95 20.57
CA THR A 486 -6.65 9.13 21.04
C THR A 486 -6.71 9.81 22.41
N THR A 487 -7.90 10.24 22.83
CA THR A 487 -8.11 10.85 24.17
C THR A 487 -8.40 9.84 25.29
N VAL A 488 -8.15 8.54 25.07
CA VAL A 488 -8.40 7.49 26.07
C VAL A 488 -7.53 7.72 27.32
N LYS A 489 -8.17 7.82 28.50
CA LYS A 489 -7.48 8.08 29.78
C LYS A 489 -7.16 6.82 30.57
N SER A 490 -7.95 5.77 30.41
CA SER A 490 -7.81 4.48 31.09
C SER A 490 -8.38 3.36 30.23
N MET A 491 -7.73 2.20 30.27
CA MET A 491 -8.20 0.95 29.68
C MET A 491 -8.30 -0.16 30.75
N ASN A 492 -8.55 0.24 32.01
CA ASN A 492 -8.68 -0.73 33.10
C ASN A 492 -9.88 -1.66 32.87
N GLY A 493 -9.68 -2.97 33.07
CA GLY A 493 -10.71 -3.97 32.84
C GLY A 493 -11.00 -4.24 31.35
N PHE A 494 -10.26 -3.64 30.42
CA PHE A 494 -10.48 -3.85 29.00
C PHE A 494 -10.04 -5.27 28.59
N HIS A 495 -10.96 -6.01 27.97
CA HIS A 495 -10.71 -7.38 27.53
C HIS A 495 -10.42 -7.40 26.03
N PHE A 496 -9.19 -7.73 25.68
CA PHE A 496 -8.75 -7.92 24.31
C PHE A 496 -9.25 -9.26 23.74
N PRO A 497 -9.54 -9.35 22.43
CA PRO A 497 -9.84 -10.59 21.74
C PRO A 497 -8.75 -11.65 21.93
N THR A 498 -9.13 -12.90 22.17
CA THR A 498 -8.17 -14.00 22.41
C THR A 498 -7.32 -14.36 21.18
N ASN A 499 -7.81 -14.07 19.98
CA ASN A 499 -7.09 -14.27 18.71
C ASN A 499 -6.19 -13.09 18.32
N LEU A 500 -6.03 -12.09 19.19
CA LEU A 500 -5.25 -10.91 18.90
C LEU A 500 -3.77 -11.27 18.68
N LYS A 501 -3.23 -10.81 17.56
CA LYS A 501 -1.86 -11.05 17.09
C LYS A 501 -1.02 -9.79 17.11
N TYR A 502 -1.65 -8.67 16.74
CA TYR A 502 -1.04 -7.36 16.64
C TYR A 502 -1.82 -6.35 17.48
N LEU A 503 -1.15 -5.73 18.45
CA LEU A 503 -1.68 -4.69 19.30
C LEU A 503 -0.78 -3.45 19.24
N ALA A 504 -1.32 -2.31 18.84
CA ALA A 504 -0.64 -1.03 18.95
C ALA A 504 -1.53 0.01 19.63
N ILE A 505 -1.06 0.54 20.76
CA ILE A 505 -1.70 1.62 21.53
C ILE A 505 -0.69 2.77 21.60
N CYS A 506 -0.43 3.42 20.47
CA CYS A 506 0.67 4.38 20.34
C CYS A 506 0.20 5.84 20.39
N GLY A 507 1.03 6.75 20.91
CA GLY A 507 0.75 8.18 20.94
C GLY A 507 -0.46 8.58 21.81
N ASN A 508 -0.92 7.71 22.70
CA ASN A 508 -2.01 8.01 23.63
C ASN A 508 -1.45 8.66 24.91
N GLY A 509 -0.98 9.90 24.80
CA GLY A 509 -0.32 10.61 25.90
C GLY A 509 -1.20 10.81 27.15
N LEU A 510 -2.52 10.70 27.01
CA LEU A 510 -3.47 10.82 28.13
C LEU A 510 -3.77 9.47 28.84
N LEU A 511 -3.31 8.35 28.29
CA LEU A 511 -3.56 7.01 28.84
C LEU A 511 -2.66 6.76 30.06
N LYS A 512 -3.26 6.79 31.25
CA LYS A 512 -2.54 6.70 32.54
C LYS A 512 -2.51 5.31 33.16
N SER A 513 -3.46 4.43 32.80
CA SER A 513 -3.63 3.11 33.41
C SER A 513 -4.23 2.07 32.47
N MET A 514 -3.74 0.83 32.59
CA MET A 514 -4.24 -0.34 31.87
C MET A 514 -4.07 -1.61 32.72
N THR A 515 -4.83 -1.70 33.81
CA THR A 515 -4.79 -2.83 34.76
C THR A 515 -6.04 -3.71 34.63
N ASN A 516 -5.99 -4.96 35.10
CA ASN A 516 -7.10 -5.92 35.06
C ASN A 516 -7.58 -6.25 33.62
N THR A 517 -6.66 -6.18 32.66
CA THR A 517 -6.80 -6.67 31.30
C THR A 517 -6.43 -8.15 31.22
N ASN A 518 -6.71 -8.76 30.07
CA ASN A 518 -6.32 -10.15 29.79
C ASN A 518 -5.00 -10.25 28.99
N LEU A 519 -4.16 -9.21 28.98
CA LEU A 519 -2.98 -9.13 28.11
C LEU A 519 -2.00 -10.29 28.32
N LYS A 520 -1.80 -10.73 29.56
CA LYS A 520 -0.97 -11.91 29.93
C LYS A 520 -1.51 -13.23 29.36
N SER A 521 -2.80 -13.31 29.01
CA SER A 521 -3.43 -14.54 28.50
C SER A 521 -3.41 -14.67 26.97
N LEU A 522 -2.99 -13.62 26.25
CA LEU A 522 -3.05 -13.59 24.79
C LEU A 522 -1.91 -14.39 24.15
N LYS A 523 -2.05 -15.72 24.09
CA LYS A 523 -1.01 -16.65 23.59
C LYS A 523 -0.55 -16.41 22.14
N HIS A 524 -1.35 -15.72 21.33
CA HIS A 524 -1.05 -15.44 19.92
C HIS A 524 -0.46 -14.06 19.65
N LEU A 525 -0.37 -13.22 20.69
CA LEU A 525 0.13 -11.87 20.59
C LEU A 525 1.63 -11.89 20.33
N TYR A 526 2.04 -11.41 19.16
CA TYR A 526 3.45 -11.35 18.77
C TYR A 526 3.93 -9.92 18.48
N PHE A 527 3.04 -8.93 18.30
CA PHE A 527 3.44 -7.53 18.18
C PHE A 527 2.68 -6.68 19.19
N VAL A 528 3.44 -5.92 19.99
CA VAL A 528 2.91 -5.08 21.06
C VAL A 528 3.67 -3.75 21.07
N ASP A 529 2.97 -2.66 20.75
CA ASP A 529 3.55 -1.31 20.75
C ASP A 529 2.71 -0.34 21.58
N PHE A 530 3.34 0.27 22.58
CA PHE A 530 2.77 1.24 23.51
C PHE A 530 3.58 2.55 23.55
N ARG A 531 4.40 2.80 22.53
CA ARG A 531 5.23 4.01 22.45
C ARG A 531 4.37 5.28 22.51
N GLY A 532 4.87 6.30 23.21
CA GLY A 532 4.18 7.58 23.34
C GLY A 532 2.94 7.56 24.25
N THR A 533 2.85 6.59 25.16
CA THR A 533 1.87 6.58 26.27
C THR A 533 2.51 7.08 27.57
N THR A 534 1.71 7.39 28.58
CA THR A 534 2.15 7.85 29.92
C THR A 534 1.73 6.87 31.02
N ILE A 535 1.62 5.59 30.68
CA ILE A 535 1.08 4.57 31.59
C ILE A 535 2.06 4.31 32.73
N ALA A 536 1.63 4.56 33.96
CA ALA A 536 2.39 4.21 35.16
C ALA A 536 2.07 2.78 35.65
N ASN A 537 0.83 2.35 35.48
CA ASN A 537 0.32 1.04 35.94
C ASN A 537 -0.29 0.26 34.78
N GLN A 538 0.35 -0.84 34.39
CA GLN A 538 -0.09 -1.69 33.28
C GLN A 538 0.11 -3.17 33.57
N ASP A 539 -0.79 -3.99 33.04
CA ASP A 539 -0.51 -5.41 32.90
C ASP A 539 0.51 -5.64 31.79
N MET A 540 1.38 -6.62 32.00
CA MET A 540 2.40 -7.01 31.02
C MET A 540 1.85 -8.14 30.14
N PRO A 541 2.22 -8.17 28.85
CA PRO A 541 1.90 -9.29 27.99
C PRO A 541 2.75 -10.51 28.42
N SER A 542 2.36 -11.72 28.03
CA SER A 542 3.05 -12.94 28.52
C SER A 542 4.51 -13.01 28.09
N GLU A 543 5.44 -13.12 29.04
CA GLU A 543 6.87 -13.32 28.75
C GLU A 543 7.16 -14.60 27.94
N THR A 544 6.24 -15.57 27.96
CA THR A 544 6.37 -16.84 27.21
C THR A 544 6.06 -16.69 25.72
N ASN A 545 5.49 -15.57 25.29
CA ASN A 545 5.18 -15.35 23.89
C ASN A 545 6.44 -14.98 23.10
N LYS A 546 6.50 -15.39 21.84
CA LYS A 546 7.57 -15.00 20.91
C LYS A 546 7.20 -13.69 20.22
N TYR A 547 7.70 -12.57 20.72
CA TYR A 547 7.40 -11.24 20.17
C TYR A 547 8.31 -10.87 18.98
N LYS A 548 7.69 -10.34 17.90
CA LYS A 548 8.33 -9.51 16.85
C LYS A 548 8.87 -8.21 17.43
N TYR A 549 8.04 -7.58 18.25
CA TYR A 549 8.34 -6.31 18.90
C TYR A 549 7.46 -6.22 20.13
N ASN A 550 8.08 -5.82 21.22
CA ASN A 550 7.42 -5.60 22.48
C ASN A 550 8.02 -4.32 23.08
N SER A 551 7.29 -3.21 22.99
CA SER A 551 7.75 -1.92 23.52
C SER A 551 8.06 -1.95 25.02
N PHE A 552 7.54 -2.93 25.77
CA PHE A 552 7.82 -3.06 27.20
C PHE A 552 9.24 -3.56 27.49
N THR A 553 9.80 -4.38 26.60
CA THR A 553 11.13 -4.97 26.75
C THR A 553 12.14 -4.44 25.74
N ALA A 554 11.68 -3.71 24.71
CA ALA A 554 12.57 -3.08 23.72
C ALA A 554 13.57 -2.12 24.39
N PRO A 555 14.83 -2.06 23.94
CA PRO A 555 15.80 -1.07 24.39
C PRO A 555 15.23 0.35 24.27
N ILE A 556 15.64 1.26 25.16
CA ILE A 556 15.13 2.64 25.19
C ILE A 556 15.36 3.35 23.84
N GLU A 557 16.48 3.08 23.18
CA GLU A 557 16.83 3.61 21.84
C GLU A 557 15.81 3.19 20.76
N ASP A 558 15.30 1.96 20.82
CA ASP A 558 14.26 1.45 19.91
C ASP A 558 12.85 1.96 20.26
N ARG A 559 12.66 2.53 21.46
CA ARG A 559 11.36 3.08 21.89
C ARG A 559 11.02 4.40 21.19
N GLY A 560 11.88 4.90 20.31
CA GLY A 560 11.59 6.09 19.48
C GLY A 560 11.36 7.36 20.31
N TYR A 561 11.93 7.42 21.51
CA TYR A 561 12.08 8.68 22.24
C TYR A 561 13.26 9.45 21.62
N GLY A 562 13.08 9.95 20.41
CA GLY A 562 13.78 11.17 20.01
C GLY A 562 13.26 12.28 20.91
N TYR A 563 14.19 12.92 21.62
CA TYR A 563 13.94 14.03 22.55
C TYR A 563 13.21 15.19 21.90
#